data_AF-A0A1Z4QM94-F1
#
_entry.id   AF-A0A1Z4QM94-F1
#
_cell.length_a   1.000
_cell.length_b   1.000
_cell.length_c   1.000
_cell.angle_alpha   90.00
_cell.angle_beta   90.00
_cell.angle_gamma   90.00
#
_symmetry.space_group_name_H-M   'P 1'
#
loop_
_entity.id
_entity.type
_entity.pdbx_description
1 polymer ?
#
loop_
_entity_poly.entity_id
_entity_poly.type
_entity_poly.pdbx_seq_one_letter_code
_entity_poly.pdbx_strand_id
1 'polypeptide(L)'
;MTDNTLTEKRIRVRIPKDYHQEPVISRLVSDYGLTVNITAALLAANAVGDGWFDLRLQGTETQIQNGLTYLHDLELEVWDENKTSDW
;
A
#
# COMPACT_ATOMS: atom_id res chain seq x y z
N MET A 1 -13.77 -22.28 0.08
CA MET A 1 -12.58 -22.55 0.87
C MET A 1 -11.94 -21.19 1.10
N THR A 2 -11.88 -20.69 2.32
CA THR A 2 -11.15 -19.44 2.59
C THR A 2 -9.67 -19.76 2.51
N ASP A 3 -9.00 -19.25 1.47
CA ASP A 3 -7.56 -19.36 1.32
C ASP A 3 -6.88 -18.64 2.48
N ASN A 4 -6.57 -19.41 3.52
CA ASN A 4 -5.93 -18.94 4.74
C ASN A 4 -4.39 -18.94 4.63
N THR A 5 -3.90 -19.13 3.40
CA THR A 5 -2.48 -19.07 3.06
C THR A 5 -2.06 -17.60 3.05
N LEU A 6 -1.05 -17.28 3.86
CA LEU A 6 -0.43 -15.97 3.84
C LEU A 6 0.41 -15.83 2.57
N THR A 7 0.19 -14.75 1.84
CA THR A 7 0.95 -14.37 0.66
C THR A 7 1.62 -13.02 0.88
N GLU A 8 2.59 -12.69 0.02
CA GLU A 8 3.30 -11.40 0.03
C GLU A 8 3.02 -10.68 -1.30
N LYS A 9 2.75 -9.37 -1.22
CA LYS A 9 2.65 -8.51 -2.40
C LYS A 9 3.48 -7.25 -2.19
N ARG A 10 4.21 -6.84 -3.24
CA ARG A 10 5.01 -5.62 -3.24
C ARG A 10 4.36 -4.57 -4.12
N ILE A 11 4.20 -3.39 -3.56
CA ILE A 11 3.61 -2.26 -4.26
C ILE A 11 4.42 -1.00 -4.01
N ARG A 12 4.36 -0.09 -4.97
CA ARG A 12 4.65 1.32 -4.74
C ARG A 12 3.33 2.07 -4.65
N VAL A 13 3.20 2.98 -3.69
CA VAL A 13 2.04 3.86 -3.58
C VAL A 13 2.49 5.32 -3.50
N ARG A 14 1.81 6.19 -4.23
CA ARG A 14 1.93 7.64 -4.10
C ARG A 14 0.79 8.12 -3.20
N ILE A 15 1.14 8.75 -2.10
CA ILE A 15 0.19 9.36 -1.15
C ILE A 15 0.28 10.87 -1.31
N PRO A 16 -0.74 11.51 -1.92
CA PRO A 16 -0.79 12.96 -2.03
C PRO A 16 -0.77 13.64 -0.67
N LYS A 17 -0.26 14.86 -0.64
CA LYS A 17 -0.14 15.66 0.59
C LYS A 17 -1.47 15.85 1.34
N ASP A 18 -2.59 15.84 0.61
CA ASP A 18 -3.93 16.05 1.18
C ASP A 18 -4.33 14.88 2.10
N TYR A 19 -3.69 13.71 1.94
CA TYR A 19 -3.84 12.54 2.79
C TYR A 19 -2.78 12.45 3.91
N HIS A 20 -1.90 13.43 4.10
CA HIS A 20 -0.87 13.37 5.15
C HIS A 20 -1.44 13.35 6.58
N GLN A 21 -2.65 13.86 6.79
CA GLN A 21 -3.34 13.79 8.08
C GLN A 21 -4.13 12.47 8.25
N GLU A 22 -4.26 11.68 7.19
CA GLU A 22 -4.94 10.40 7.24
C GLU A 22 -3.96 9.26 7.52
N PRO A 23 -4.30 8.32 8.41
CA PRO A 23 -3.44 7.20 8.73
C PRO A 23 -3.55 6.09 7.68
N VAL A 24 -3.34 6.41 6.39
CA VAL A 24 -3.59 5.53 5.23
C VAL A 24 -2.93 4.15 5.41
N ILE A 25 -1.63 4.14 5.72
CA ILE A 25 -0.87 2.90 5.92
C ILE A 25 -1.32 2.17 7.19
N SER A 26 -1.68 2.89 8.26
CA SER A 26 -2.14 2.25 9.50
C SER A 26 -3.53 1.62 9.35
N ARG A 27 -4.41 2.17 8.48
CA ARG A 27 -5.70 1.56 8.15
C ARG A 27 -5.54 0.22 7.44
N LEU A 28 -4.54 0.07 6.56
CA LEU A 28 -4.20 -1.24 5.97
C LEU A 28 -3.98 -2.33 7.04
N VAL A 29 -3.34 -1.96 8.16
CA VAL A 29 -3.10 -2.88 9.27
C VAL A 29 -4.36 -3.10 10.10
N SER A 30 -5.00 -2.03 10.54
CA SER A 30 -6.10 -2.08 11.51
C SER A 30 -7.44 -2.54 10.92
N ASP A 31 -7.78 -2.07 9.72
CA ASP A 31 -9.09 -2.31 9.11
C ASP A 31 -9.08 -3.52 8.16
N TYR A 32 -7.92 -3.82 7.55
CA TYR A 32 -7.78 -4.91 6.57
C TYR A 32 -6.92 -6.08 7.06
N GLY A 33 -6.34 -5.98 8.26
CA GLY A 33 -5.58 -7.05 8.89
C GLY A 33 -4.28 -7.42 8.18
N LEU A 34 -3.70 -6.47 7.43
CA LEU A 34 -2.43 -6.67 6.74
C LEU A 34 -1.25 -6.42 7.68
N THR A 35 -0.18 -7.18 7.49
CA THR A 35 1.15 -6.77 7.95
C THR A 35 1.78 -5.92 6.85
N VAL A 36 2.23 -4.72 7.19
CA VAL A 36 2.84 -3.79 6.24
C VAL A 36 4.28 -3.48 6.66
N ASN A 37 5.22 -3.75 5.76
CA ASN A 37 6.61 -3.33 5.90
C ASN A 37 6.90 -2.23 4.88
N ILE A 38 7.45 -1.10 5.34
CA ILE A 38 7.91 -0.01 4.47
C ILE A 38 9.36 -0.30 4.10
N THR A 39 9.63 -0.62 2.83
CA THR A 39 10.98 -0.95 2.35
C THR A 39 11.75 0.26 1.85
N ALA A 40 11.05 1.27 1.34
CA ALA A 40 11.61 2.57 1.01
C ALA A 40 10.53 3.66 1.12
N ALA A 41 10.95 4.88 1.42
CA ALA A 41 10.06 6.03 1.44
C ALA A 41 10.78 7.29 0.95
N LEU A 42 10.11 8.07 0.11
CA LEU A 42 10.55 9.40 -0.30
C LEU A 42 9.43 10.39 0.01
N LEU A 43 9.69 11.28 0.97
CA LEU A 43 8.77 12.38 1.29
C LEU A 43 9.40 13.68 0.82
N ALA A 44 8.61 14.54 0.16
CA ALA A 44 9.05 15.89 -0.16
C ALA A 44 9.40 16.65 1.14
N ALA A 45 10.53 17.34 1.16
CA ALA A 45 10.93 18.18 2.28
C ALA A 45 9.79 19.17 2.60
N ASN A 46 9.37 19.21 3.86
CA ASN A 46 8.25 20.01 4.39
C ASN A 46 6.84 19.49 4.07
N ALA A 47 6.67 18.25 3.58
CA ALA A 47 5.36 17.65 3.33
C ALA A 47 4.48 18.45 2.32
N VAL A 48 5.12 19.31 1.52
CA VAL A 48 4.45 20.18 0.53
C VAL A 48 4.12 19.42 -0.76
N GLY A 49 4.77 18.27 -0.98
CA GLY A 49 4.52 17.36 -2.09
C GLY A 49 4.16 15.96 -1.62
N ASP A 50 3.95 15.08 -2.58
CA ASP A 50 3.49 13.72 -2.32
C ASP A 50 4.58 12.85 -1.68
N GLY A 51 4.15 11.86 -0.92
CA GLY A 51 5.01 10.80 -0.43
C GLY A 51 4.96 9.59 -1.35
N TRP A 52 6.11 9.01 -1.64
CA TRP A 52 6.24 7.74 -2.34
C TRP A 52 6.67 6.67 -1.35
N PHE A 53 5.97 5.54 -1.32
CA PHE A 53 6.23 4.45 -0.40
C PHE A 53 6.30 3.13 -1.13
N ASP A 54 7.40 2.41 -0.94
CA ASP A 54 7.53 1.03 -1.37
C ASP A 54 7.13 0.15 -0.19
N LEU A 55 6.06 -0.61 -0.37
CA LEU A 55 5.41 -1.39 0.66
C LEU A 55 5.45 -2.87 0.30
N ARG A 56 5.74 -3.67 1.31
CA ARG A 56 5.54 -5.12 1.29
C ARG A 56 4.35 -5.44 2.18
N LEU A 57 3.27 -5.89 1.55
CA LEU A 57 2.03 -6.31 2.18
C LEU A 57 2.06 -7.81 2.40
N GLN A 58 1.67 -8.26 3.58
CA GLN A 58 1.50 -9.68 3.89
C GLN A 58 0.12 -9.91 4.53
N GLY A 59 -0.60 -10.91 4.02
CA GLY A 59 -1.96 -11.26 4.44
C GLY A 59 -2.50 -12.40 3.58
N THR A 60 -3.77 -12.74 3.73
CA THR A 60 -4.46 -13.60 2.75
C THR A 60 -4.68 -12.85 1.45
N GLU A 61 -4.92 -13.57 0.34
CA GLU A 61 -5.23 -12.95 -0.94
C GLU A 61 -6.43 -12.00 -0.86
N THR A 62 -7.48 -12.37 -0.12
CA THR A 62 -8.64 -11.51 0.14
C THR A 62 -8.29 -10.27 0.94
N GLN A 63 -7.46 -10.38 1.99
CA GLN A 63 -7.04 -9.20 2.77
C GLN A 63 -6.23 -8.23 1.92
N ILE A 64 -5.30 -8.76 1.11
CA ILE A 64 -4.49 -7.95 0.20
C ILE A 64 -5.38 -7.26 -0.83
N GLN A 65 -6.32 -8.00 -1.44
CA GLN A 65 -7.23 -7.43 -2.43
C GLN A 65 -8.11 -6.33 -1.83
N ASN A 66 -8.65 -6.54 -0.63
CA ASN A 66 -9.46 -5.52 0.05
C ASN A 66 -8.64 -4.27 0.42
N GLY A 67 -7.40 -4.46 0.88
CA GLY A 67 -6.48 -3.35 1.14
C GLY A 67 -6.10 -2.56 -0.12
N LEU A 68 -5.95 -3.24 -1.27
CA LEU A 68 -5.73 -2.56 -2.55
C LEU A 68 -6.98 -1.80 -3.02
N THR A 69 -8.16 -2.39 -2.88
CA THR A 69 -9.43 -1.70 -3.18
C THR A 69 -9.56 -0.43 -2.36
N TYR A 70 -9.23 -0.46 -1.07
CA TYR A 70 -9.19 0.74 -0.23
C TYR A 70 -8.27 1.84 -0.75
N LEU A 71 -7.04 1.49 -1.18
CA LEU A 71 -6.12 2.48 -1.75
C LEU A 71 -6.68 3.08 -3.06
N HIS A 72 -7.34 2.26 -3.88
CA HIS A 72 -8.00 2.72 -5.11
C HIS A 72 -9.23 3.60 -4.84
N ASP A 73 -10.02 3.29 -3.82
CA ASP A 73 -11.19 4.09 -3.41
C ASP A 73 -10.79 5.47 -2.87
N LEU A 74 -9.57 5.60 -2.34
CA LEU A 74 -8.94 6.88 -2.01
C LEU A 74 -8.32 7.60 -3.22
N GLU A 75 -8.49 7.04 -4.43
CA GLU A 75 -7.91 7.55 -5.68
C GLU A 75 -6.37 7.63 -5.63
N LEU A 76 -5.72 6.78 -4.83
CA LEU A 76 -4.27 6.70 -4.75
C LEU A 76 -3.71 5.91 -5.93
N GLU A 77 -2.57 6.37 -6.45
CA GLU A 77 -1.84 5.65 -7.48
C GLU A 77 -1.03 4.51 -6.84
N VAL A 78 -1.29 3.29 -7.29
CA VAL A 78 -0.64 2.06 -6.81
C VAL A 78 -0.05 1.30 -7.99
N TRP A 79 1.23 0.96 -7.89
CA TRP A 79 1.95 0.15 -8.89
C TRP A 79 2.32 -1.20 -8.30
N ASP A 80 2.11 -2.28 -9.06
CA ASP A 80 2.50 -3.63 -8.68
C ASP A 80 3.96 -3.88 -9.10
N GLU A 81 4.86 -4.06 -8.13
CA GLU A 81 6.28 -4.27 -8.44
C GLU A 81 6.54 -5.64 -9.10
N ASN A 82 5.62 -6.60 -8.97
CA ASN A 82 5.74 -7.90 -9.61
C ASN A 82 5.41 -7.85 -11.12
N LYS A 83 4.87 -6.74 -11.63
CA LYS A 83 4.58 -6.56 -13.07
C LYS A 83 5.68 -5.82 -13.83
N THR A 84 6.75 -5.38 -13.17
CA THR A 84 7.90 -4.73 -13.81
C THR A 84 9.05 -5.71 -13.96
N SER A 85 8.91 -6.63 -14.91
CA SER A 85 10.03 -7.32 -15.57
C SER A 85 9.75 -7.38 -17.07
N ASP A 86 9.30 -6.26 -17.65
CA ASP A 86 9.24 -6.04 -19.08
C ASP A 86 9.73 -4.61 -19.34
N TRP A 87 11.06 -4.45 -19.41
CA TRP A 87 11.72 -3.34 -20.07
C TRP A 87 12.93 -3.85 -20.84
#